data_AF-A0A1B6AD39-F1
#
_entry.id   AF-A0A1B6AD39-F1
#
_cell.length_a   1.000
_cell.length_b   1.000
_cell.length_c   1.000
_cell.angle_alpha   90.00
_cell.angle_beta   90.00
_cell.angle_gamma   90.00
#
_symmetry.space_group_name_H-M   'P 1'
#
loop_
_entity.id
_entity.type
_entity.pdbx_description
1 polymer ?
#
loop_
_entity_poly.entity_id
_entity_poly.type
_entity_poly.pdbx_seq_one_letter_code
_entity_poly.pdbx_strand_id
1 'polypeptide(L)'
;MAIRRVTVVAGLVLALAGIGTSAEAVEHTTVKKKFQGYGVAHAHARCPEGMHVTGGGVATSAKQHNWVAASRPSDDDLAWYGRIAAPADPHAKVRGTVYALCET
;
A
#
# COMPACT_ATOMS: atom_id res chain seq x y z
N MET A 1 -69.39 -29.26 -1.37
CA MET A 1 -69.14 -30.70 -1.58
C MET A 1 -68.16 -30.83 -2.73
N ALA A 2 -67.20 -31.76 -2.63
CA ALA A 2 -66.06 -32.05 -3.51
C ALA A 2 -64.77 -31.19 -3.34
N ILE A 3 -63.81 -31.82 -2.67
CA ILE A 3 -62.41 -31.46 -2.42
C ILE A 3 -61.59 -31.79 -3.68
N ARG A 4 -60.70 -30.90 -4.12
CA ARG A 4 -59.59 -31.26 -5.02
C ARG A 4 -58.27 -31.04 -4.30
N ARG A 5 -57.68 -32.15 -3.85
CA ARG A 5 -56.30 -32.21 -3.36
C ARG A 5 -55.37 -31.94 -4.54
N VAL A 6 -54.64 -30.82 -4.51
CA VAL A 6 -53.52 -30.60 -5.43
C VAL A 6 -52.25 -30.89 -4.65
N THR A 7 -51.70 -32.08 -4.89
CA THR A 7 -50.39 -32.50 -4.38
C THR A 7 -49.34 -31.74 -5.19
N VAL A 8 -48.75 -30.68 -4.63
CA VAL A 8 -47.58 -30.03 -5.24
C VAL A 8 -46.36 -30.87 -4.88
N VAL A 9 -45.90 -31.63 -5.88
CA VAL A 9 -44.70 -32.45 -5.82
C VAL A 9 -43.49 -31.55 -5.53
N ALA A 10 -42.70 -31.94 -4.53
CA ALA A 10 -41.47 -31.30 -4.12
C ALA A 10 -40.51 -31.14 -5.32
N GLY A 11 -40.41 -29.92 -5.84
CA GLY A 11 -39.45 -29.54 -6.87
C GLY A 11 -38.11 -29.23 -6.23
N LEU A 12 -37.17 -30.16 -6.42
CA LEU A 12 -35.73 -30.08 -6.20
C LEU A 12 -35.15 -28.65 -6.11
N VAL A 13 -34.76 -28.23 -4.91
CA VAL A 13 -33.89 -27.05 -4.74
C VAL A 13 -32.51 -27.44 -5.23
N LEU A 14 -32.16 -27.03 -6.46
CA LEU A 14 -30.74 -26.98 -6.84
C LEU A 14 -30.10 -25.87 -6.01
N ALA A 15 -29.53 -26.25 -4.87
CA ALA A 15 -28.50 -25.46 -4.23
C ALA A 15 -27.31 -25.48 -5.20
N LEU A 16 -27.25 -24.49 -6.09
CA LEU A 16 -25.98 -24.06 -6.64
C LEU A 16 -25.16 -23.61 -5.43
N ALA A 17 -24.37 -24.53 -4.89
CA ALA A 17 -23.23 -24.19 -4.07
C ALA A 17 -22.31 -23.36 -4.96
N GLY A 18 -22.62 -22.07 -5.05
CA GLY A 18 -21.68 -21.06 -5.46
C GLY A 18 -20.59 -21.09 -4.41
N ILE A 19 -19.58 -21.93 -4.63
CA ILE A 19 -18.25 -21.75 -4.08
C ILE A 19 -17.74 -20.47 -4.76
N GLY A 20 -18.27 -19.34 -4.33
CA GLY A 20 -17.66 -18.05 -4.55
C GLY A 20 -16.38 -18.11 -3.76
N THR A 21 -15.28 -18.40 -4.42
CA THR A 21 -13.96 -18.05 -3.91
C THR A 21 -14.02 -16.54 -3.71
N SER A 22 -14.29 -16.10 -2.48
CA SER A 22 -14.11 -14.72 -2.11
C SER A 22 -12.61 -14.50 -2.24
N ALA A 23 -12.17 -14.01 -3.40
CA ALA A 23 -10.96 -13.23 -3.46
C ALA A 23 -11.16 -12.13 -2.43
N GLU A 24 -10.52 -12.25 -1.27
CA GLU A 24 -10.42 -11.17 -0.30
C GLU A 24 -9.92 -9.96 -1.09
N ALA A 25 -10.72 -8.88 -1.09
CA ALA A 25 -10.34 -7.68 -1.80
C ALA A 25 -9.11 -7.12 -1.09
N VAL A 26 -7.92 -7.28 -1.69
CA VAL A 26 -6.68 -6.72 -1.16
C VAL A 26 -6.82 -5.19 -1.21
N GLU A 27 -6.89 -4.56 -0.04
CA GLU A 27 -7.00 -3.11 0.05
C GLU A 27 -5.62 -2.49 -0.20
N HIS A 28 -5.48 -1.71 -1.28
CA HIS A 28 -4.24 -1.02 -1.60
C HIS A 28 -4.29 0.43 -1.10
N THR A 29 -3.35 0.79 -0.22
CA THR A 29 -3.16 2.17 0.26
C THR A 29 -1.79 2.69 -0.13
N THR A 30 -1.73 3.96 -0.58
CA THR A 30 -0.46 4.65 -0.81
C THR A 30 -0.24 5.73 0.24
N VAL A 31 0.85 5.63 1.00
CA VAL A 31 1.27 6.65 1.97
C VAL A 31 2.40 7.49 1.36
N LYS A 32 2.32 8.82 1.48
CA LYS A 32 3.35 9.76 1.01
C LYS A 32 3.80 10.67 2.14
N LYS A 33 5.11 10.83 2.30
CA LYS A 33 5.70 11.73 3.29
C LYS A 33 6.77 12.62 2.64
N LYS A 34 6.54 13.93 2.69
CA LYS A 34 7.55 14.93 2.32
C LYS A 34 8.59 15.04 3.43
N PHE A 35 9.84 15.23 3.05
CA PHE A 35 10.94 15.41 3.99
C PHE A 35 12.01 16.33 3.41
N GLN A 36 12.75 16.99 4.30
CA GLN A 36 13.77 17.96 3.95
C GLN A 36 14.90 17.98 4.97
N GLY A 37 16.06 18.48 4.58
CA GLY A 37 17.22 18.65 5.45
C GLY A 37 18.35 19.41 4.74
N TYR A 38 19.56 19.25 5.27
CA TYR A 38 20.79 19.87 4.78
C TYR A 38 21.88 18.81 4.64
N GLY A 39 22.50 18.72 3.48
CA GLY A 39 23.50 17.70 3.15
C GLY A 39 22.89 16.29 3.00
N VAL A 40 22.19 15.79 4.02
CA VAL A 40 21.52 14.48 4.05
C VAL A 40 20.16 14.61 4.71
N ALA A 41 19.15 13.92 4.18
CA ALA A 41 17.85 13.77 4.83
C ALA A 41 17.30 12.35 4.63
N HIS A 42 16.49 11.89 5.57
CA HIS A 42 15.81 10.59 5.49
C HIS A 42 14.41 10.67 6.06
N ALA A 43 13.56 9.72 5.67
CA ALA A 43 12.20 9.59 6.18
C ALA A 43 11.66 8.17 5.98
N HIS A 44 10.60 7.86 6.73
CA HIS A 44 9.81 6.65 6.58
C HIS A 44 8.37 7.02 6.20
N ALA A 45 7.84 6.38 5.15
CA ALA A 45 6.40 6.34 4.88
C ALA A 45 5.84 5.06 5.54
N ARG A 46 5.23 5.20 6.72
CA ARG A 46 4.67 4.10 7.51
C ARG A 46 3.29 3.73 6.97
N CYS A 47 3.02 2.45 6.78
CA CYS A 47 1.69 1.97 6.48
C CYS A 47 0.74 2.16 7.67
N PRO A 48 -0.57 2.29 7.43
CA PRO A 48 -1.57 2.25 8.50
C PRO A 48 -1.47 0.97 9.34
N GLU A 49 -2.06 1.00 10.53
CA GLU A 49 -2.17 -0.18 11.38
C GLU A 49 -2.92 -1.31 10.65
N GLY A 50 -2.43 -2.54 10.78
CA GLY A 50 -3.00 -3.71 10.10
C GLY A 50 -2.56 -3.87 8.63
N MET A 51 -1.72 -2.97 8.11
CA MET A 51 -1.16 -3.08 6.76
C MET A 51 0.36 -3.28 6.77
N HIS A 52 0.87 -3.95 5.74
CA HIS A 52 2.31 -4.16 5.51
C HIS A 52 2.74 -3.55 4.17
N VAL A 53 4.03 -3.31 4.02
CA VAL A 53 4.62 -2.69 2.82
C VAL A 53 4.84 -3.74 1.74
N THR A 54 4.28 -3.50 0.57
CA THR A 54 4.53 -4.33 -0.63
C THR A 54 5.43 -3.62 -1.65
N GLY A 55 5.62 -2.31 -1.51
CA GLY A 55 6.50 -1.54 -2.38
C GLY A 55 6.64 -0.08 -1.96
N GLY A 56 7.40 0.70 -2.72
CA GLY A 56 7.57 2.12 -2.45
C GLY A 56 8.72 2.75 -3.22
N GLY A 57 9.10 3.96 -2.82
CA GLY A 57 10.21 4.67 -3.44
C GLY A 57 10.47 6.06 -2.87
N VAL A 58 11.43 6.74 -3.49
CA VAL A 58 11.83 8.10 -3.16
C VAL A 58 11.80 8.95 -4.42
N ALA A 59 11.05 10.05 -4.38
CA ALA A 59 11.04 11.06 -5.41
C ALA A 59 11.82 12.29 -4.94
N THR A 60 12.75 12.77 -5.77
CA THR A 60 13.49 14.02 -5.55
C THR A 60 13.14 15.04 -6.63
N SER A 61 13.36 16.33 -6.35
CA SER A 61 13.21 17.35 -7.38
C SER A 61 14.48 17.44 -8.22
N ALA A 62 14.35 17.37 -9.55
CA ALA A 62 15.47 17.53 -10.49
C ALA A 62 16.20 18.89 -10.38
N LYS A 63 15.58 19.90 -9.76
CA LYS A 63 16.18 21.23 -9.55
C LYS A 63 17.23 21.25 -8.44
N GLN A 64 17.32 20.20 -7.63
CA GLN A 64 18.34 20.04 -6.60
C GLN A 64 19.27 18.93 -7.06
N HIS A 65 20.59 19.16 -7.04
CA HIS A 65 21.61 18.18 -7.41
C HIS A 65 21.72 17.03 -6.37
N ASN A 66 20.60 16.50 -5.91
CA ASN A 66 20.54 15.47 -4.88
C ASN A 66 20.40 14.10 -5.55
N TRP A 67 20.93 13.06 -4.92
CA TRP A 67 20.69 11.68 -5.31
C TRP A 67 19.94 10.91 -4.23
N VAL A 68 19.28 9.82 -4.63
CA VAL A 68 18.70 8.86 -3.71
C VAL A 68 19.82 7.95 -3.21
N ALA A 69 20.20 8.12 -1.95
CA ALA A 69 21.26 7.33 -1.32
C ALA A 69 20.75 5.98 -0.77
N ALA A 70 19.45 5.89 -0.47
CA ALA A 70 18.79 4.64 -0.12
C ALA A 70 17.29 4.70 -0.42
N SER A 71 16.73 3.57 -0.84
CA SER A 71 15.30 3.35 -1.04
C SER A 71 15.01 1.86 -0.85
N ARG A 72 14.34 1.50 0.24
CA ARG A 72 14.10 0.10 0.61
C ARG A 72 12.91 -0.02 1.57
N PRO A 73 12.29 -1.20 1.71
CA PRO A 73 11.46 -1.50 2.89
C PRO A 73 12.24 -1.28 4.18
N SER A 74 11.54 -0.89 5.25
CA SER A 74 12.10 -0.89 6.60
C SER A 74 12.28 -2.32 7.10
N ASP A 75 13.14 -2.49 8.11
CA ASP A 75 13.51 -3.82 8.62
C ASP A 75 12.33 -4.55 9.30
N ASP A 76 11.25 -3.82 9.62
CA ASP A 76 10.01 -4.36 10.17
C ASP A 76 8.89 -4.54 9.13
N ASP A 77 9.16 -4.30 7.84
CA ASP A 77 8.19 -4.39 6.72
C ASP A 77 6.93 -3.51 6.87
N LEU A 78 6.93 -2.55 7.78
CA LEU A 78 5.79 -1.65 8.04
C LEU A 78 5.97 -0.26 7.45
N ALA A 79 7.13 0.07 6.89
CA ALA A 79 7.39 1.34 6.22
C ALA A 79 8.28 1.23 4.98
N TRP A 80 8.22 2.23 4.10
CA TRP A 80 9.28 2.45 3.12
C TRP A 80 10.28 3.47 3.64
N TYR A 81 11.56 3.10 3.71
CA TYR A 81 12.67 3.97 4.07
C TYR A 81 13.25 4.66 2.85
N GLY A 82 13.43 5.98 2.94
CA GLY A 82 14.08 6.79 1.93
C GLY A 82 15.18 7.65 2.51
N ARG A 83 16.31 7.77 1.79
CA ARG A 83 17.42 8.67 2.11
C ARG A 83 17.88 9.41 0.85
N ILE A 84 18.07 10.71 0.97
CA ILE A 84 18.63 11.57 -0.06
C ILE A 84 19.88 12.26 0.45
N ALA A 85 20.81 12.56 -0.44
CA ALA A 85 22.00 13.34 -0.11
C ALA A 85 22.34 14.32 -1.23
N ALA A 86 22.94 15.45 -0.85
CA ALA A 86 23.52 16.45 -1.74
C ALA A 86 25.02 16.17 -1.97
N PRO A 87 25.61 16.74 -3.03
CA PRO A 87 27.02 16.56 -3.34
C PRO A 87 27.85 17.45 -2.42
N ALA A 88 28.71 16.84 -1.60
CA ALA A 88 29.82 17.40 -0.79
C ALA A 88 29.62 18.70 0.03
N ASP A 89 28.46 19.36 -0.06
CA ASP A 89 28.10 20.58 0.65
C ASP A 89 27.09 20.24 1.76
N PRO A 90 27.50 20.30 3.04
CA PRO A 90 26.61 20.03 4.16
C PRO A 90 25.51 21.08 4.32
N HIS A 91 25.62 22.24 3.67
CA HIS A 91 24.62 23.32 3.69
C HIS A 91 23.67 23.29 2.48
N ALA A 92 23.88 22.38 1.53
CA ALA A 92 22.98 22.21 0.40
C ALA A 92 21.62 21.70 0.88
N LYS A 93 20.56 22.42 0.49
CA LYS A 93 19.18 22.05 0.83
C LYS A 93 18.76 20.81 0.05
N VAL A 94 18.35 19.78 0.79
CA VAL A 94 17.78 18.56 0.20
C VAL A 94 16.30 18.44 0.52
N ARG A 95 15.50 18.05 -0.48
CA ARG A 95 14.06 17.81 -0.36
C ARG A 95 13.64 16.59 -1.17
N GLY A 96 12.75 15.80 -0.62
CA GLY A 96 12.20 14.62 -1.27
C GLY A 96 10.82 14.26 -0.75
N THR A 97 10.22 13.27 -1.41
CA THR A 97 9.02 12.59 -0.95
C THR A 97 9.30 11.09 -0.93
N VAL A 98 9.11 10.46 0.22
CA VAL A 98 9.13 9.00 0.33
C VAL A 98 7.69 8.51 0.25
N TYR A 99 7.47 7.38 -0.42
CA TYR A 99 6.15 6.76 -0.52
C TYR A 99 6.21 5.26 -0.28
N ALA A 100 5.15 4.73 0.31
CA ALA A 100 4.94 3.31 0.54
C ALA A 100 3.62 2.86 -0.10
N LEU A 101 3.64 1.68 -0.69
CA LEU A 101 2.48 0.92 -1.13
C LEU A 101 2.19 -0.11 -0.05
N CYS A 102 0.96 -0.10 0.45
CA CYS A 102 0.54 -0.83 1.63
C CYS A 102 -0.66 -1.73 1.29
N GLU A 103 -0.66 -2.93 1.85
CA GLU A 103 -1.71 -3.93 1.67
C GLU A 103 -2.07 -4.56 3.04
N THR A 104 -3.32 -4.99 3.20
CA THR A 104 -3.79 -5.72 4.40
C THR A 104 -3.36 -7.17 4.38
#